data_AF-A0A0D6DTV0-F1
#
_entry.id   AF-A0A0D6DTV0-F1
#
_cell.length_a   1.000
_cell.length_b   1.000
_cell.length_c   1.000
_cell.angle_alpha   90.00
_cell.angle_beta   90.00
_cell.angle_gamma   90.00
#
_symmetry.space_group_name_H-M   'P 1'
#
loop_
_entity.id
_entity.type
_entity.pdbx_description
1 polymer ?
#
loop_
_entity_poly.entity_id
_entity_poly.type
_entity_poly.pdbx_seq_one_letter_code
_entity_poly.pdbx_strand_id
1 'polypeptide(L)' 'MTRDELEKRIRNDLNLPHFKAQIDENKDYSEDEFQEFKSSLVNYYKAYVQDIDTDFQGGLK' A
#
# COMPACT_ATOMS: atom_id res chain seq x y z
N MET A 1 -1.00 -17.48 3.13
CA MET A 1 -2.10 -16.54 3.43
C MET A 1 -2.82 -16.29 2.15
N THR A 2 -4.15 -16.38 2.18
CA THR A 2 -4.93 -16.14 0.97
C THR A 2 -4.99 -14.64 0.65
N ARG A 3 -5.40 -14.30 -0.56
CA ARG A 3 -5.65 -12.91 -0.96
C ARG A 3 -6.55 -12.15 0.03
N ASP A 4 -7.64 -12.78 0.45
CA ASP A 4 -8.61 -12.18 1.39
C ASP A 4 -7.98 -11.85 2.75
N GLU A 5 -7.12 -12.74 3.26
CA GLU A 5 -6.39 -12.51 4.50
C GLU A 5 -5.38 -11.37 4.37
N LEU A 6 -4.63 -11.36 3.26
CA LEU A 6 -3.68 -10.32 2.93
C LEU A 6 -4.38 -8.96 2.85
N GLU A 7 -5.48 -8.86 2.10
CA GLU A 7 -6.25 -7.62 1.97
C GLU A 7 -6.78 -7.14 3.33
N LYS A 8 -7.39 -8.02 4.13
CA LYS A 8 -7.89 -7.65 5.47
C LYS A 8 -6.79 -7.15 6.38
N ARG A 9 -5.63 -7.81 6.38
CA ARG A 9 -4.47 -7.39 7.16
C ARG A 9 -3.95 -6.03 6.72
N ILE A 10 -3.76 -5.80 5.42
CA ILE A 10 -3.32 -4.50 4.89
C ILE A 10 -4.32 -3.38 5.27
N ARG A 11 -5.62 -3.64 5.11
CA ARG A 11 -6.67 -2.67 5.48
C ARG A 11 -6.57 -2.25 6.95
N ASN A 12 -6.36 -3.21 7.84
CA ASN A 12 -6.22 -2.96 9.28
C ASN A 12 -4.89 -2.29 9.63
N ASP A 13 -3.77 -2.81 9.11
CA ASP A 13 -2.43 -2.32 9.43
C ASP A 13 -2.16 -0.90 8.92
N LEU A 14 -2.66 -0.58 7.72
CA LEU A 14 -2.46 0.72 7.09
C LEU A 14 -3.69 1.63 7.24
N ASN A 15 -4.74 1.17 7.91
CA ASN A 15 -5.99 1.89 8.13
C ASN A 15 -6.64 2.36 6.81
N LEU A 16 -6.64 1.48 5.80
CA LEU A 16 -7.12 1.75 4.44
C LEU A 16 -8.45 1.02 4.18
N PRO A 17 -9.61 1.53 4.60
CA PRO A 17 -10.89 0.80 4.53
C PRO A 17 -11.33 0.41 3.11
N HIS A 18 -10.92 1.18 2.09
CA HIS A 18 -11.25 0.96 0.68
C HIS A 18 -10.12 0.28 -0.10
N PHE A 19 -9.08 -0.22 0.56
CA PHE A 19 -7.96 -0.86 -0.12
C PHE A 19 -8.37 -2.16 -0.80
N LYS A 20 -8.17 -2.23 -2.11
CA LYS A 20 -8.38 -3.45 -2.89
C LYS A 20 -7.10 -3.79 -3.63
N ALA A 21 -6.51 -4.92 -3.31
CA ALA A 21 -5.29 -5.36 -3.96
C ALA A 21 -5.60 -5.91 -5.36
N GLN A 22 -4.93 -5.40 -6.39
CA GLN A 22 -4.93 -6.04 -7.72
C GLN A 22 -3.84 -7.12 -7.74
N ILE A 23 -4.10 -8.23 -7.05
CA ILE A 23 -3.17 -9.34 -6.94
C ILE A 23 -3.88 -10.65 -7.28
N ASP A 24 -3.10 -11.67 -7.64
CA ASP A 24 -3.62 -12.97 -8.04
C ASP A 24 -4.41 -13.63 -6.90
N GLU A 25 -5.68 -13.95 -7.19
CA GLU A 25 -6.60 -14.54 -6.23
C GLU A 25 -6.37 -16.04 -6.00
N ASN A 26 -5.65 -16.70 -6.90
CA ASN A 26 -5.34 -18.13 -6.81
C ASN A 26 -3.95 -18.40 -6.21
N LYS A 27 -3.25 -17.34 -5.78
CA LYS A 27 -1.93 -17.45 -5.15
C LYS A 27 -2.05 -17.38 -3.64
N ASP A 28 -1.39 -18.32 -2.96
CA ASP A 28 -1.09 -18.21 -1.55
C ASP A 28 0.19 -17.40 -1.35
N TYR A 29 0.10 -16.39 -0.49
CA TYR A 29 1.22 -15.52 -0.13
C TYR A 29 1.90 -16.03 1.14
N SER A 30 3.22 -16.02 1.16
CA SER A 30 4.00 -16.21 2.39
C SER A 30 4.01 -14.94 3.25
N GLU A 31 4.40 -15.07 4.52
CA GLU A 31 4.54 -13.90 5.41
C GLU A 31 5.59 -12.93 4.88
N ASP A 32 6.69 -13.42 4.31
CA ASP A 32 7.72 -12.58 3.69
C ASP A 32 7.15 -11.74 2.54
N GLU A 33 6.39 -12.35 1.64
CA GLU A 33 5.74 -11.65 0.52
C GLU A 33 4.74 -10.60 1.01
N PHE A 34 4.04 -10.84 2.11
CA PHE A 34 3.16 -9.85 2.72
C PHE A 34 3.94 -8.65 3.25
N GLN A 35 5.06 -8.88 3.95
CA GLN A 35 5.89 -7.80 4.49
C GLN A 35 6.51 -6.97 3.36
N GLU A 36 6.96 -7.61 2.28
CA GLU A 36 7.44 -6.93 1.07
C GLU A 36 6.32 -6.11 0.42
N PHE A 37 5.14 -6.70 0.23
CA PHE A 37 4.00 -6.03 -0.36
C PHE A 37 3.57 -4.80 0.46
N LYS A 38 3.46 -4.96 1.79
CA LYS A 38 3.15 -3.87 2.71
C LYS A 38 4.18 -2.74 2.63
N SER A 39 5.47 -3.09 2.65
CA SER A 39 6.56 -2.11 2.57
C SER A 39 6.54 -1.35 1.25
N SER A 40 6.31 -2.06 0.13
CA SER A 40 6.13 -1.46 -1.19
C SER A 40 4.95 -0.49 -1.22
N LEU A 41 3.81 -0.89 -0.63
CA LEU A 41 2.61 -0.05 -0.56
C LEU A 41 2.84 1.24 0.25
N VAL A 42 3.48 1.12 1.41
CA VAL A 42 3.82 2.27 2.28
C VAL A 42 4.79 3.20 1.56
N ASN A 43 5.80 2.66 0.88
CA ASN A 43 6.76 3.46 0.12
C ASN A 43 6.09 4.18 -1.05
N TYR A 44 5.20 3.50 -1.78
CA TYR A 44 4.41 4.12 -2.84
C TYR A 44 3.57 5.28 -2.31
N TYR A 45 2.89 5.10 -1.16
CA TYR A 45 2.08 6.15 -0.55
C TYR A 45 2.93 7.33 -0.06
N LYS A 46 4.08 7.06 0.58
CA LYS A 46 5.03 8.09 1.01
C LYS A 46 5.58 8.88 -0.18
N ALA A 47 5.95 8.20 -1.26
CA ALA A 47 6.43 8.85 -2.47
C ALA A 47 5.33 9.75 -3.06
N TYR A 48 4.09 9.27 -3.16
CA TYR A 48 2.96 10.07 -3.64
C TYR A 48 2.69 11.31 -2.78
N VAL A 49 2.72 11.19 -1.44
CA VAL A 49 2.54 12.33 -0.54
C VAL A 49 3.73 13.30 -0.59
N GLN A 50 4.96 12.79 -0.69
CA GLN A 50 6.15 13.63 -0.83
C GLN A 50 6.19 14.38 -2.16
N ASP A 51 5.70 13.78 -3.25
CA ASP A 51 5.59 14.44 -4.55
C ASP A 51 4.59 15.61 -4.48
N ILE A 52 3.47 15.44 -3.78
CA ILE A 52 2.49 16.52 -3.54
C ILE A 52 3.07 17.63 -2.67
N ASP A 53 3.85 17.31 -1.62
CA ASP A 53 4.47 18.32 -0.77
C ASP A 53 5.57 19.11 -1.52
N THR A 54 6.27 18.44 -2.45
CA THR A 54 7.28 19.07 -3.31
C THR A 54 6.65 19.99 -4.37
N ASP A 55 5.52 19.59 -4.96
CA ASP A 55 4.78 20.45 -5.91
C ASP A 55 4.04 21.62 -5.23
N PHE A 56 3.71 21.51 -3.93
CA PHE A 56 3.06 22.62 -3.19
C PHE A 56 4.04 23.71 -2.72
N GLN A 57 5.35 23.47 -2.69
CA GLN A 57 6.37 24.50 -2.40
C GLN A 57 6.72 25.35 -3.64
N GLY A 58 6.18 25.03 -4.83
CA GLY A 58 6.49 25.71 -6.09
C GLY A 58 5.47 26.75 -6.57
N GLY A 59 4.33 26.92 -5.89
CA GLY A 59 3.22 27.76 -6.36
C GLY A 59 2.82 28.86 -5.38
N LEU A 60 3.50 30.00 -5.46
CA LEU A 60 3.00 31.40 -5.32
C LEU A 60 4.15 32.33 -4.89
N LYS A 61 4.93 32.80 -5.88
CA LYS A 61 5.57 34.12 -5.85
C LYS A 61 5.40 34.78 -7.21
#